data_AF-A0A6G4JKL0-F1
#
_entry.id   AF-A0A6G4JKL0-F1
#
_cell.length_a   1.000
_cell.length_b   1.000
_cell.length_c   1.000
_cell.angle_alpha   90.00
_cell.angle_beta   90.00
_cell.angle_gamma   90.00
#
_symmetry.space_group_name_H-M   'P 1'
#
loop_
_entity.id
_entity.type
_entity.pdbx_description
1 polymer ?
#
loop_
_entity_poly.entity_id
_entity_poly.type
_entity_poly.pdbx_seq_one_letter_code
_entity_poly.pdbx_strand_id
1 'polypeptide(L)'
;MEDNKNLAKMYSFKALYFFTAAFVNILTIITTKNFEVAMLGVTLYFMPIVLENYMKNVYNKATKILRRIGYIFPSLFIFINILIFILCSYMPTYKFIISTNWYVGAIIITTIPLVFISILDIFLYGFNNEEIKASNDTKEYLRKNREQSKELKIKQEKVLKEEERQFKIERSKRKG
;
A
#
# COMPACT_ATOMS: atom_id res chain seq x y z
N MET A 1 9.69 -21.65 -0.61
CA MET A 1 10.70 -21.29 0.42
C MET A 1 11.60 -20.14 -0.05
N GLU A 2 12.05 -20.16 -1.31
CA GLU A 2 12.92 -19.13 -1.91
C GLU A 2 12.22 -17.78 -2.11
N ASP A 3 10.98 -17.78 -2.61
CA ASP A 3 10.13 -16.56 -2.70
C ASP A 3 9.91 -15.87 -1.35
N ASN A 4 9.89 -16.63 -0.26
CA ASN A 4 9.68 -16.11 1.09
C ASN A 4 10.95 -15.47 1.67
N LYS A 5 12.12 -16.06 1.38
CA LYS A 5 13.41 -15.42 1.66
C LYS A 5 13.54 -14.10 0.89
N ASN A 6 13.08 -14.06 -0.36
CA ASN A 6 13.06 -12.84 -1.16
C ASN A 6 12.10 -11.77 -0.59
N LEU A 7 10.92 -12.16 -0.11
CA LEU A 7 9.98 -11.27 0.56
C LEU A 7 10.53 -10.72 1.89
N ALA A 8 11.07 -11.58 2.75
CA ALA A 8 11.69 -11.14 4.01
C ALA A 8 12.85 -10.16 3.75
N LYS A 9 13.70 -10.46 2.76
CA LYS A 9 14.78 -9.56 2.32
C LYS A 9 14.24 -8.22 1.82
N MET A 10 13.16 -8.21 1.04
CA MET A 10 12.50 -6.98 0.60
C MET A 10 12.01 -6.14 1.78
N TYR A 11 11.39 -6.74 2.80
CA TYR A 11 10.94 -6.01 4.00
C TYR A 11 12.11 -5.52 4.86
N SER A 12 13.25 -6.23 4.90
CA SER A 12 14.47 -5.71 5.52
C SER A 12 15.01 -4.46 4.81
N PHE A 13 15.05 -4.47 3.48
CA PHE A 13 15.40 -3.27 2.70
C PHE A 13 14.42 -2.12 2.94
N LYS A 14 13.13 -2.44 3.10
CA LYS A 14 12.08 -1.45 3.38
C LYS A 14 12.26 -0.81 4.77
N ALA A 15 12.58 -1.59 5.79
CA ALA A 15 12.89 -1.09 7.13
C ALA A 15 14.13 -0.18 7.11
N LEU A 16 15.20 -0.60 6.42
CA LEU A 16 16.41 0.21 6.25
C LEU A 16 16.11 1.53 5.54
N TYR A 17 15.32 1.48 4.47
CA TYR A 17 14.88 2.66 3.74
C TYR A 17 14.15 3.66 4.65
N PHE A 18 13.22 3.20 5.50
CA PHE A 18 12.53 4.07 6.45
C PHE A 18 13.49 4.76 7.41
N PHE A 19 14.48 4.05 7.94
CA PHE A 19 15.51 4.63 8.79
C PHE A 19 16.34 5.69 8.05
N THR A 20 16.81 5.38 6.85
CA THR A 20 17.62 6.32 6.06
C THR A 20 16.81 7.56 5.68
N ALA A 21 15.56 7.39 5.25
CA ALA A 21 14.67 8.50 4.90
C ALA A 21 14.38 9.39 6.13
N ALA A 22 14.11 8.79 7.29
CA ALA A 22 13.90 9.54 8.53
C ALA A 22 15.16 10.32 8.95
N PHE A 23 16.33 9.68 8.89
CA PHE A 23 17.61 10.30 9.21
C PHE A 23 17.90 11.50 8.29
N VAL A 24 17.77 11.32 6.97
CA VAL A 24 18.00 12.40 5.99
C VAL A 24 17.03 13.56 6.20
N ASN A 25 15.74 13.29 6.46
CA ASN A 25 14.76 14.35 6.71
C ASN A 25 15.07 15.11 8.02
N ILE A 26 15.42 14.41 9.10
CA ILE A 26 15.81 15.05 10.37
C ILE A 26 17.05 15.92 10.18
N LEU A 27 18.08 15.39 9.51
CA LEU A 27 19.33 16.12 9.27
C LEU A 27 19.10 17.34 8.39
N THR A 28 18.22 17.24 7.38
CA THR A 28 17.80 18.36 6.53
C THR A 28 17.09 19.44 7.34
N ILE A 29 16.18 19.07 8.24
CA ILE A 29 15.48 20.03 9.12
C ILE A 29 16.46 20.77 10.02
N ILE A 30 17.38 20.04 10.66
CA ILE A 30 18.35 20.63 11.59
C ILE A 30 19.28 21.61 10.87
N THR A 31 19.74 21.24 9.67
CA THR A 31 20.74 22.03 8.93
C THR A 31 20.14 23.21 8.18
N THR A 32 19.02 23.01 7.48
CA THR A 32 18.45 24.05 6.61
C THR A 32 17.44 24.93 7.31
N LYS A 33 16.82 24.45 8.41
CA LYS A 33 15.63 25.05 9.03
C LYS A 33 14.49 25.31 8.02
N ASN A 34 14.55 24.67 6.85
CA ASN A 34 13.53 24.79 5.82
C ASN A 34 12.50 23.68 6.03
N PHE A 35 11.55 23.98 6.92
CA PHE A 35 10.51 23.06 7.34
C PHE A 35 9.57 22.67 6.20
N GLU A 36 9.42 23.54 5.20
CA GLU A 36 8.55 23.32 4.03
C GLU A 36 9.08 22.18 3.16
N VAL A 37 10.37 22.25 2.80
CA VAL A 37 11.04 21.23 1.98
C VAL A 37 11.10 19.89 2.70
N ALA A 38 11.33 19.90 4.01
CA ALA A 38 11.37 18.68 4.80
C ALA A 38 10.02 17.98 4.91
N MET A 39 8.92 18.71 5.10
CA MET A 39 7.58 18.13 5.16
C MET A 39 7.11 17.59 3.81
N LEU A 40 7.49 18.26 2.73
CA LEU A 40 7.26 17.77 1.38
C LEU A 40 8.06 16.48 1.13
N GLY A 41 9.31 16.43 1.62
CA GLY A 41 10.16 15.22 1.63
C GLY A 41 9.52 14.06 2.39
N VAL A 42 9.05 14.28 3.62
CA VAL A 42 8.33 13.27 4.42
C VAL A 42 7.11 12.74 3.65
N THR A 43 6.33 13.63 3.05
CA THR A 43 5.13 13.23 2.32
C THR A 43 5.47 12.39 1.09
N LEU A 44 6.40 12.85 0.25
CA LEU A 44 6.77 12.16 -0.99
C LEU A 44 7.44 10.81 -0.73
N TYR A 45 8.19 10.67 0.37
CA TYR A 45 8.88 9.42 0.68
C TYR A 45 8.01 8.39 1.38
N PHE A 46 7.13 8.80 2.29
CA PHE A 46 6.34 7.85 3.08
C PHE A 46 4.96 7.52 2.45
N MET A 47 4.36 8.43 1.66
CA MET A 47 3.01 8.26 1.10
C MET A 47 2.87 7.09 0.09
N PRO A 48 3.79 6.89 -0.90
CA PRO A 48 3.67 5.78 -1.84
C PRO A 48 3.73 4.41 -1.15
N ILE A 49 4.48 4.34 -0.06
CA ILE A 49 4.70 3.12 0.70
C ILE A 49 3.47 2.74 1.53
N VAL A 50 2.80 3.73 2.11
CA VAL A 50 1.49 3.56 2.73
C VAL A 50 0.49 2.99 1.73
N LEU A 51 0.41 3.59 0.53
CA LEU A 51 -0.55 3.17 -0.50
C LEU A 51 -0.28 1.73 -0.96
N GLU A 52 0.98 1.38 -1.21
CA GLU A 52 1.40 0.02 -1.57
C GLU A 52 0.95 -1.00 -0.51
N ASN A 53 1.15 -0.68 0.77
CA ASN A 53 0.82 -1.60 1.86
C ASN A 53 -0.68 -1.64 2.19
N TYR A 54 -1.43 -0.56 1.98
CA TYR A 54 -2.90 -0.54 2.06
C TYR A 54 -3.53 -1.45 1.00
N MET A 55 -2.96 -1.47 -0.20
CA MET A 55 -3.40 -2.26 -1.34
C MET A 55 -3.07 -3.76 -1.19
N LYS A 56 -2.17 -4.14 -0.29
CA LYS A 56 -1.82 -5.56 -0.07
C LYS A 56 -2.94 -6.29 0.68
N ASN A 57 -3.44 -7.36 0.05
CA ASN A 57 -4.32 -8.31 0.71
C ASN A 57 -3.51 -9.18 1.67
N VAL A 58 -3.73 -9.00 2.97
CA VAL A 58 -3.16 -9.82 4.04
C VAL A 58 -4.19 -10.86 4.48
N TYR A 59 -3.73 -12.11 4.64
CA TYR A 59 -4.59 -13.30 4.67
C TYR A 59 -5.17 -13.62 6.05
N ASN A 60 -4.58 -13.16 7.16
CA ASN A 60 -5.10 -13.39 8.50
C ASN A 60 -5.80 -12.15 9.10
N LYS A 61 -6.96 -12.33 9.75
CA LYS A 61 -7.87 -11.25 10.17
C LYS A 61 -7.23 -10.34 11.23
N ALA A 62 -6.51 -10.91 12.20
CA ALA A 62 -5.82 -10.15 13.24
C ALA A 62 -4.60 -9.39 12.71
N THR A 63 -3.74 -10.06 11.93
CA THR A 63 -2.57 -9.44 11.27
C THR A 63 -2.99 -8.32 10.32
N LYS A 64 -4.12 -8.48 9.63
CA LYS A 64 -4.70 -7.45 8.75
C LYS A 64 -5.14 -6.20 9.52
N ILE A 65 -5.75 -6.36 10.69
CA ILE A 65 -6.16 -5.22 11.54
C ILE A 65 -4.91 -4.50 12.07
N LEU A 66 -3.93 -5.24 12.59
CA LEU A 66 -2.69 -4.66 13.12
C LEU A 66 -1.92 -3.87 12.06
N ARG A 67 -1.74 -4.45 10.86
CA ARG A 67 -1.12 -3.76 9.72
C ARG A 67 -1.92 -2.54 9.30
N ARG A 68 -3.25 -2.64 9.19
CA ARG A 68 -4.10 -1.49 8.84
C ARG A 68 -3.95 -0.35 9.83
N ILE A 69 -4.00 -0.62 11.14
CA ILE A 69 -3.82 0.42 12.17
C ILE A 69 -2.43 1.05 12.04
N GLY A 70 -1.38 0.22 11.94
CA GLY A 70 -0.02 0.73 11.89
C GLY A 70 0.33 1.47 10.58
N TYR A 71 -0.42 1.32 9.50
CA TYR A 71 -0.27 2.14 8.28
C TYR A 71 -1.23 3.34 8.23
N ILE A 72 -2.47 3.20 8.71
CA ILE A 72 -3.48 4.28 8.76
C ILE A 72 -3.04 5.37 9.71
N PHE A 73 -2.54 5.01 10.90
CA PHE A 73 -2.19 5.97 11.94
C PHE A 73 -1.05 6.92 11.50
N PRO A 74 0.09 6.45 10.96
CA PRO A 74 1.12 7.34 10.40
C PRO A 74 0.61 8.21 9.25
N SER A 75 -0.32 7.69 8.43
CA SER A 75 -0.87 8.42 7.29
C SER A 75 -1.76 9.57 7.69
N LEU A 76 -2.66 9.33 8.65
CA LEU A 76 -3.49 10.36 9.28
C LEU A 76 -2.61 11.42 9.95
N PHE A 77 -1.54 10.97 10.61
CA PHE A 77 -0.61 11.86 11.28
C PHE A 77 0.18 12.74 10.29
N ILE A 78 0.68 12.18 9.18
CA ILE A 78 1.29 12.98 8.08
C ILE A 78 0.26 13.96 7.52
N PHE A 79 -0.96 13.52 7.25
CA PHE A 79 -2.03 14.36 6.70
C PHE A 79 -2.35 15.56 7.62
N ILE A 80 -2.47 15.34 8.92
CA ILE A 80 -2.67 16.41 9.90
C ILE A 80 -1.48 17.38 9.91
N ASN A 81 -0.25 16.88 9.84
CA ASN A 81 0.94 17.76 9.79
C ASN A 81 1.02 18.58 8.50
N ILE A 82 0.55 18.05 7.36
CA ILE A 82 0.40 18.82 6.12
C ILE A 82 -0.67 19.92 6.30
N LEU A 83 -1.81 19.62 6.92
CA LEU A 83 -2.84 20.62 7.19
C LEU A 83 -2.33 21.74 8.11
N ILE A 84 -1.62 21.39 9.18
CA ILE A 84 -0.98 22.36 10.09
C ILE A 84 0.03 23.22 9.32
N PHE A 85 0.84 22.60 8.45
CA PHE A 85 1.78 23.30 7.60
C PHE A 85 1.09 24.31 6.66
N ILE A 86 0.04 23.89 5.95
CA ILE A 86 -0.73 24.76 5.06
C ILE A 86 -1.30 25.94 5.87
N LEU A 87 -1.91 25.65 7.02
CA LEU A 87 -2.46 26.68 7.90
C LEU A 87 -1.40 27.72 8.30
N CYS A 88 -0.22 27.28 8.75
CA CYS A 88 0.84 28.18 9.19
C CYS A 88 1.55 28.91 8.04
N SER A 89 1.47 28.38 6.81
CA SER A 89 2.02 29.02 5.61
C SER A 89 1.15 30.19 5.16
N TYR A 90 -0.18 30.05 5.26
CA TYR A 90 -1.13 31.11 4.88
C TYR A 90 -1.44 32.09 6.01
N MET A 91 -1.21 31.71 7.28
CA MET A 91 -1.45 32.56 8.44
C MET A 91 -0.16 32.70 9.27
N PRO A 92 0.62 33.78 9.06
CA PRO A 92 1.91 34.01 9.72
C PRO A 92 1.84 33.98 11.24
N THR A 93 0.68 34.34 11.81
CA THR A 93 0.40 34.34 13.24
C THR A 93 0.58 32.97 13.89
N TYR A 94 0.46 31.87 13.13
CA TYR A 94 0.60 30.51 13.63
C TYR A 94 1.98 29.89 13.42
N LYS A 95 2.95 30.61 12.82
CA LYS A 95 4.32 30.11 12.60
C LYS A 95 5.05 29.71 13.88
N PHE A 96 4.63 30.22 15.05
CA PHE A 96 5.22 29.82 16.34
C PHE A 96 4.89 28.37 16.75
N ILE A 97 3.81 27.79 16.20
CA ILE A 97 3.35 26.44 16.51
C ILE A 97 4.33 25.39 15.95
N ILE A 98 4.97 25.71 14.82
CA ILE A 98 5.85 24.79 14.11
C ILE A 98 7.31 25.08 14.45
N SER A 99 7.87 24.24 15.31
CA SER A 99 9.27 24.26 15.72
C SER A 99 10.04 23.05 15.18
N THR A 100 11.37 23.13 15.21
CA THR A 100 12.25 21.99 14.90
C THR A 100 11.87 20.73 15.68
N ASN A 101 11.56 20.88 16.97
CA ASN A 101 11.20 19.76 17.83
C ASN A 101 9.87 19.13 17.43
N TRP A 102 8.91 19.93 16.97
CA TRP A 102 7.63 19.42 16.46
C TRP A 102 7.83 18.52 15.24
N TYR A 103 8.60 18.99 14.26
CA TYR A 103 8.82 18.23 13.02
C TYR A 103 9.72 17.02 13.19
N VAL A 104 10.76 17.11 14.02
CA VAL A 104 11.56 15.94 14.39
C VAL A 104 10.69 14.91 15.10
N GLY A 105 9.85 15.34 16.05
CA GLY A 105 8.87 14.49 16.71
C GLY A 105 7.90 13.85 15.71
N ALA A 106 7.42 14.61 14.73
CA ALA A 106 6.50 14.12 13.72
C ALA A 106 7.12 13.02 12.84
N ILE A 107 8.39 13.19 12.43
CA ILE A 107 9.13 12.18 11.68
C ILE A 107 9.32 10.92 12.53
N ILE A 108 9.70 11.06 13.80
CA ILE A 108 9.91 9.92 14.71
C ILE A 108 8.60 9.14 14.90
N ILE A 109 7.50 9.83 15.20
CA ILE A 109 6.17 9.23 15.40
C ILE A 109 5.70 8.47 14.15
N THR A 110 6.05 8.95 12.96
CA THR A 110 5.70 8.29 11.69
C THR A 110 6.61 7.10 11.41
N THR A 111 7.91 7.23 11.70
CA THR A 111 8.92 6.23 11.35
C THR A 111 8.83 4.99 12.23
N ILE A 112 8.61 5.16 13.54
CA ILE A 112 8.56 4.04 14.50
C ILE A 112 7.51 2.98 14.11
N PRO A 113 6.23 3.32 13.86
CA PRO A 113 5.22 2.35 13.45
C PRO A 113 5.56 1.68 12.11
N LEU A 114 6.11 2.41 11.15
CA LEU A 114 6.46 1.87 9.83
C LEU A 114 7.61 0.86 9.90
N VAL A 115 8.63 1.16 10.70
CA VAL A 115 9.73 0.22 11.00
C VAL A 115 9.19 -1.00 11.74
N PHE A 116 8.36 -0.78 12.77
CA PHE A 116 7.78 -1.86 13.57
C PHE A 116 6.98 -2.85 12.71
N ILE A 117 6.12 -2.36 11.81
CA ILE A 117 5.37 -3.25 10.91
C ILE A 117 6.29 -3.95 9.92
N SER A 118 7.31 -3.27 9.39
CA SER A 118 8.26 -3.93 8.48
C SER A 118 9.01 -5.07 9.16
N ILE A 119 9.35 -4.90 10.45
CA ILE A 119 9.94 -5.97 11.26
C ILE A 119 8.95 -7.10 11.48
N LEU A 120 7.70 -6.80 11.83
CA LEU A 120 6.64 -7.81 11.92
C LEU A 120 6.48 -8.59 10.61
N ASP A 121 6.56 -7.91 9.47
CA ASP A 121 6.46 -8.54 8.15
C ASP A 121 7.65 -9.47 7.89
N ILE A 122 8.87 -9.12 8.32
CA ILE A 122 10.02 -10.04 8.26
C ILE A 122 9.75 -11.31 9.06
N PHE A 123 9.23 -11.19 10.29
CA PHE A 123 8.94 -12.35 11.13
C PHE A 123 7.84 -13.24 10.54
N LEU A 124 6.78 -12.62 10.04
CA LEU A 124 5.63 -13.31 9.48
C LEU A 124 5.96 -14.04 8.17
N TYR A 125 6.62 -13.37 7.22
CA TYR A 125 7.00 -14.00 5.95
C TYR A 125 8.24 -14.90 6.09
N GLY A 126 9.11 -14.63 7.05
CA GLY A 126 10.34 -15.39 7.28
C GLY A 126 10.14 -16.70 8.05
N PHE A 127 9.19 -16.73 9.01
CA PHE A 127 9.10 -17.83 9.97
C PHE A 127 7.70 -18.46 10.11
N ASN A 128 6.62 -17.86 9.60
CA ASN A 128 5.27 -18.39 9.81
C ASN A 128 4.75 -19.25 8.64
N ASN A 129 4.87 -20.57 8.76
CA ASN A 129 4.44 -21.55 7.75
C ASN A 129 2.93 -21.52 7.43
N GLU A 130 2.08 -21.06 8.35
CA GLU A 130 0.63 -20.98 8.13
C GLU A 130 0.23 -19.80 7.24
N GLU A 131 0.85 -18.63 7.43
CA GLU A 131 0.65 -17.49 6.52
C GLU A 131 1.25 -17.77 5.13
N ILE A 132 2.33 -18.56 5.08
CA ILE A 132 2.92 -19.06 3.83
C ILE A 132 1.93 -19.94 3.07
N LYS A 133 1.25 -20.86 3.78
CA LYS A 133 0.24 -21.75 3.19
C LYS A 133 -0.97 -20.96 2.71
N ALA A 134 -1.50 -20.05 3.54
CA ALA A 134 -2.65 -19.20 3.18
C ALA A 134 -2.37 -18.28 1.97
N SER A 135 -1.14 -17.75 1.86
CA SER A 135 -0.73 -16.93 0.71
C SER A 135 -0.66 -17.75 -0.58
N ASN A 136 -0.15 -18.98 -0.53
CA ASN A 136 -0.08 -19.85 -1.69
C ASN A 136 -1.47 -20.34 -2.11
N ASP A 137 -2.31 -20.76 -1.16
CA ASP A 137 -3.68 -21.20 -1.43
C ASP A 137 -4.51 -20.09 -2.09
N THR A 138 -4.31 -18.82 -1.68
CA THR A 138 -5.04 -17.70 -2.29
C THR A 138 -4.52 -17.35 -3.69
N LYS A 139 -3.21 -17.45 -3.94
CA LYS A 139 -2.67 -17.31 -5.31
C LYS A 139 -3.26 -18.39 -6.22
N GLU A 140 -3.36 -19.62 -5.73
CA GLU A 140 -3.95 -20.72 -6.49
C GLU A 140 -5.45 -20.49 -6.74
N TYR A 141 -6.19 -20.04 -5.72
CA TYR A 141 -7.60 -19.68 -5.84
C TYR A 141 -7.83 -18.56 -6.86
N LEU A 142 -7.05 -17.47 -6.81
CA LEU A 142 -7.16 -16.36 -7.76
C LEU A 142 -6.82 -16.79 -9.19
N ARG A 143 -5.86 -17.70 -9.34
CA ARG A 143 -5.50 -18.25 -10.65
C ARG A 143 -6.62 -19.13 -11.22
N LYS A 144 -7.19 -20.01 -10.42
CA LYS A 144 -8.38 -20.81 -10.79
C LYS A 144 -9.56 -19.92 -11.16
N ASN A 145 -9.81 -18.85 -10.40
CA ASN A 145 -10.92 -17.92 -10.66
C ASN A 145 -10.69 -17.12 -11.96
N ARG A 146 -9.45 -16.73 -12.27
CA ARG A 146 -9.09 -16.13 -13.57
C ARG A 146 -9.27 -17.11 -14.73
N GLU A 147 -8.91 -18.38 -14.55
CA GLU A 147 -9.11 -19.42 -15.56
C GLU A 147 -10.60 -19.68 -15.79
N GLN A 148 -11.40 -19.84 -14.72
CA GLN A 148 -12.86 -19.95 -14.82
C GLN A 148 -13.51 -18.73 -15.48
N SER A 149 -13.07 -17.52 -15.15
CA SER A 149 -13.57 -16.30 -15.78
C SER A 149 -13.27 -16.25 -17.28
N LYS A 150 -12.08 -16.72 -17.70
CA LYS A 150 -11.75 -16.87 -19.14
C LYS A 150 -12.62 -17.90 -19.82
N GLU A 151 -12.84 -19.07 -19.20
CA GLU A 151 -13.71 -20.10 -19.75
C GLU A 151 -15.17 -19.61 -19.89
N LEU A 152 -15.68 -18.89 -18.90
CA LEU A 152 -17.02 -18.30 -18.95
C LEU A 152 -17.16 -17.28 -20.10
N LYS A 153 -16.15 -16.43 -20.32
CA LYS A 153 -16.13 -15.51 -21.46
C LYS A 153 -16.15 -16.25 -22.80
N ILE A 154 -15.35 -17.30 -22.95
CA ILE A 154 -15.32 -18.11 -24.17
C ILE A 154 -16.68 -18.79 -24.41
N LYS A 155 -17.31 -19.32 -23.34
CA LYS A 155 -18.66 -19.91 -23.44
C LYS A 155 -19.70 -18.88 -23.85
N GLN A 156 -19.67 -17.68 -23.26
CA GLN A 156 -20.57 -16.59 -23.64
C GLN A 156 -20.41 -16.17 -25.10
N GLU A 157 -19.17 -16.05 -25.60
CA GLU A 157 -18.92 -15.73 -27.02
C GLU A 157 -19.43 -16.82 -27.98
N LYS A 158 -19.33 -18.10 -27.59
CA LYS A 158 -19.88 -19.20 -28.39
C LYS A 158 -21.40 -19.14 -28.45
N VAL A 159 -22.06 -18.95 -27.31
CA VAL A 159 -23.52 -18.82 -27.23
C VAL A 159 -24.01 -17.64 -28.07
N LEU A 160 -23.37 -16.48 -27.96
CA LEU A 160 -23.71 -15.30 -28.78
C LEU A 160 -23.57 -15.56 -30.28
N LYS A 161 -22.51 -16.24 -30.72
CA LYS A 161 -22.34 -16.61 -32.14
C LYS A 161 -23.38 -17.61 -32.62
N GLU A 162 -23.83 -18.50 -31.74
CA GLU A 162 -24.82 -19.52 -32.05
C GLU A 162 -26.23 -18.92 -32.10
N GLU A 163 -26.56 -18.02 -31.17
CA GLU A 163 -27.76 -17.17 -31.22
C GLU A 163 -27.79 -16.30 -32.48
N GLU A 164 -26.68 -15.66 -32.85
CA GLU A 164 -26.59 -14.91 -34.11
C GLU A 164 -26.81 -15.79 -35.35
N ARG A 165 -26.30 -17.04 -35.34
CA ARG A 165 -26.55 -18.01 -36.41
C ARG A 165 -28.03 -18.39 -36.46
N GLN A 166 -28.64 -18.72 -35.33
CA GLN A 166 -30.07 -19.06 -35.25
C GLN A 166 -30.93 -17.89 -35.71
N PHE A 167 -30.62 -16.67 -35.27
CA PHE A 167 -31.33 -15.46 -35.67
C PHE A 167 -31.20 -15.19 -37.18
N LYS A 168 -30.02 -15.42 -37.78
CA LYS A 168 -29.84 -15.34 -39.25
C LYS A 168 -30.66 -16.39 -40.00
N ILE A 169 -30.71 -17.63 -39.49
CA ILE A 169 -31.49 -18.72 -40.07
C ILE A 169 -33.00 -18.44 -39.96
N GLU A 170 -33.49 -17.96 -38.82
CA GLU A 170 -34.91 -17.57 -38.68
C GLU A 170 -35.27 -16.40 -39.60
N ARG A 171 -34.36 -15.43 -39.74
CA ARG A 171 -34.58 -14.27 -40.61
C ARG A 171 -34.56 -14.65 -42.10
N SER A 172 -33.73 -15.62 -42.51
CA SER A 172 -33.77 -16.15 -43.89
C SER A 172 -35.05 -16.93 -44.15
N LYS A 173 -35.47 -17.80 -43.22
CA LYS A 173 -36.75 -18.54 -43.31
C LYS A 173 -37.98 -17.61 -43.41
N ARG A 174 -37.95 -16.43 -42.77
CA ARG A 174 -39.03 -15.43 -42.87
C ARG A 174 -39.03 -14.64 -44.19
N LYS A 175 -37.95 -14.65 -44.97
CA LYS A 175 -37.85 -13.89 -46.22
C LYS A 175 -38.07 -14.71 -47.49
N GLY A 176 -38.31 -16.01 -47.38
CA GLY A 176 -38.50 -16.94 -48.50
C GLY A 176 -37.19 -17.60 -48.90
#